data_AF-A0A959P0S2-F1
#
_entry.id   AF-A0A959P0S2-F1
#
_cell.length_a   1.000
_cell.length_b   1.000
_cell.length_c   1.000
_cell.angle_alpha   90.00
_cell.angle_beta   90.00
_cell.angle_gamma   90.00
#
_symmetry.space_group_name_H-M   'P 1'
#
loop_
_entity.id
_entity.type
_entity.pdbx_description
1 polymer ?
#
loop_
_entity_poly.entity_id
_entity_poly.type
_entity_poly.pdbx_seq_one_letter_code
_entity_poly.pdbx_strand_id
1 'polypeptide(L)'
;MKLRYFSHSACQITTNSGKVILIDPFLDDNPTSPVKSNEIKRVDYIVLTHAHGDHIGDAFKIADRTEPIFICVNELANYCASNGYTAHNMHIGGAYNFDFGKIKFTIAHHGSQTPDGQYAGEPAGVLLTIEGKIIYHTGDTGLFLDMKLIGELNNIDYMLLPIGDNFTMG
;
A
#
# COMPACT_ATOMS: atom_id res chain seq x y z
N MET A 1 7.41 -8.19 -14.60
CA MET A 1 6.64 -8.18 -13.36
C MET A 1 5.25 -8.78 -13.56
N LYS A 2 4.63 -9.27 -12.49
CA LYS A 2 3.23 -9.72 -12.44
C LYS A 2 2.48 -8.93 -11.36
N LEU A 3 1.37 -8.30 -11.71
CA LEU A 3 0.43 -7.65 -10.78
C LEU A 3 -0.79 -8.56 -10.59
N ARG A 4 -1.19 -8.82 -9.35
CA ARG A 4 -2.36 -9.62 -8.99
C ARG A 4 -3.22 -8.83 -8.00
N TYR A 5 -4.48 -8.65 -8.35
CA TYR A 5 -5.49 -8.03 -7.49
C TYR A 5 -6.16 -9.08 -6.60
N PHE A 6 -6.34 -8.77 -5.32
CA PHE A 6 -6.94 -9.63 -4.30
C PHE A 6 -8.28 -9.11 -3.78
N SER A 7 -8.93 -8.21 -4.51
CA SER A 7 -10.13 -7.49 -4.04
C SER A 7 -9.84 -6.36 -3.05
N HIS A 8 -10.81 -5.47 -2.87
CA HIS A 8 -10.73 -4.23 -2.10
C HIS A 8 -9.55 -3.36 -2.54
N SER A 9 -8.58 -3.09 -1.66
CA SER A 9 -7.32 -2.41 -1.98
C SER A 9 -6.12 -3.37 -2.09
N ALA A 10 -6.32 -4.67 -1.79
CA ALA A 10 -5.22 -5.61 -1.68
C ALA A 10 -4.63 -5.99 -3.05
N CYS A 11 -3.32 -5.76 -3.23
CA CYS A 11 -2.60 -6.09 -4.46
C CYS A 11 -1.23 -6.70 -4.18
N GLN A 12 -0.83 -7.68 -4.98
CA GLN A 12 0.52 -8.25 -4.97
C GLN A 12 1.24 -7.95 -6.27
N ILE A 13 2.49 -7.49 -6.16
CA ILE A 13 3.42 -7.35 -7.26
C ILE A 13 4.55 -8.37 -7.08
N THR A 14 4.88 -9.11 -8.13
CA THR A 14 6.04 -9.99 -8.18
C THR A 14 6.97 -9.53 -9.31
N THR A 15 8.19 -9.15 -8.97
CA THR A 15 9.22 -8.75 -9.97
C THR A 15 9.75 -9.96 -10.71
N ASN A 16 10.42 -9.75 -11.85
CA ASN A 16 11.14 -10.80 -12.57
C ASN A 16 12.31 -11.37 -11.76
N SER A 17 12.89 -10.57 -10.84
CA SER A 17 13.88 -11.04 -9.87
C SER A 17 13.29 -11.86 -8.72
N GLY A 18 11.96 -12.01 -8.68
CA GLY A 18 11.26 -12.80 -7.67
C GLY A 18 11.04 -12.08 -6.34
N LYS A 19 11.15 -10.75 -6.27
CA LYS A 19 10.75 -9.94 -5.12
C LYS A 19 9.23 -9.82 -5.08
N VAL A 20 8.65 -9.94 -3.90
CA VAL A 20 7.20 -9.88 -3.66
C VAL A 20 6.87 -8.66 -2.82
N ILE A 21 6.05 -7.78 -3.38
CA ILE A 21 5.53 -6.59 -2.73
C ILE A 21 4.03 -6.79 -2.55
N LEU A 22 3.54 -6.58 -1.34
CA LEU A 22 2.13 -6.67 -1.00
C LEU A 22 1.64 -5.28 -0.55
N ILE A 23 0.52 -4.84 -1.08
CA ILE A 23 -0.09 -3.54 -0.80
C ILE A 23 -1.41 -3.79 -0.09
N ASP A 24 -1.66 -3.07 1.02
CA ASP A 24 -2.91 -3.04 1.79
C ASP A 24 -3.59 -4.42 1.99
N PRO A 25 -2.96 -5.38 2.69
CA PRO A 25 -3.36 -6.79 2.68
C PRO A 25 -4.58 -7.11 3.57
N PHE A 26 -5.75 -6.58 3.24
CA PHE A 26 -7.03 -7.00 3.82
C PHE A 26 -7.59 -8.25 3.12
N LEU A 27 -7.40 -9.43 3.75
CA LEU A 27 -7.63 -10.74 3.12
C LEU A 27 -8.60 -11.64 3.91
N ASP A 28 -8.36 -11.85 5.20
CA ASP A 28 -9.06 -12.86 6.00
C ASP A 28 -10.54 -12.47 6.20
N ASP A 29 -10.79 -11.20 6.52
CA ASP A 29 -12.13 -10.64 6.73
C ASP A 29 -12.72 -9.99 5.46
N ASN A 30 -11.97 -10.00 4.34
CA ASN A 30 -12.47 -9.55 3.05
C ASN A 30 -13.37 -10.63 2.42
N PRO A 31 -14.68 -10.38 2.25
CA PRO A 31 -15.64 -11.39 1.77
C PRO A 31 -15.41 -11.80 0.31
N THR A 32 -14.62 -11.03 -0.43
CA THR A 32 -14.37 -11.22 -1.86
C THR A 32 -12.90 -11.49 -2.18
N SER A 33 -12.05 -11.61 -1.15
CA SER A 33 -10.65 -11.96 -1.38
C SER A 33 -10.54 -13.38 -1.94
N PRO A 34 -9.77 -13.59 -3.02
CA PRO A 34 -9.57 -14.91 -3.62
C PRO A 34 -8.54 -15.75 -2.85
N VAL A 35 -7.94 -15.21 -1.78
CA VAL A 35 -6.91 -15.86 -0.97
C VAL A 35 -7.06 -15.47 0.51
N LYS A 36 -6.53 -16.29 1.40
CA LYS A 36 -6.37 -15.97 2.82
C LYS A 36 -4.93 -15.61 3.17
N SER A 37 -4.74 -14.94 4.30
CA SER A 37 -3.42 -14.48 4.75
C SER A 37 -2.42 -15.64 4.85
N ASN A 38 -2.86 -16.83 5.28
CA ASN A 38 -2.02 -18.03 5.42
C ASN A 38 -1.56 -18.64 4.07
N GLU A 39 -2.17 -18.26 2.95
CA GLU A 39 -1.75 -18.67 1.60
C GLU A 39 -0.61 -17.81 1.06
N ILE A 40 -0.38 -16.64 1.65
CA ILE A 40 0.75 -15.77 1.33
C ILE A 40 2.01 -16.37 1.96
N LYS A 41 2.85 -17.03 1.13
CA LYS A 41 4.02 -17.78 1.59
C LYS A 41 5.30 -16.95 1.69
N ARG A 42 5.38 -15.83 0.96
CA ARG A 42 6.57 -14.97 0.94
C ARG A 42 6.15 -13.57 0.57
N VAL A 43 6.66 -12.59 1.32
CA VAL A 43 6.55 -11.16 1.05
C VAL A 43 7.87 -10.54 1.48
N ASP A 44 8.51 -9.77 0.59
CA ASP A 44 9.73 -9.04 0.92
C ASP A 44 9.40 -7.63 1.44
N TYR A 45 8.29 -7.05 0.97
CA TYR A 45 7.85 -5.70 1.34
C TYR A 45 6.33 -5.63 1.51
N ILE A 46 5.88 -4.95 2.56
CA ILE A 46 4.47 -4.57 2.72
C ILE A 46 4.38 -3.05 2.61
N VAL A 47 3.58 -2.55 1.67
CA VAL A 47 3.29 -1.13 1.52
C VAL A 47 1.90 -0.87 2.08
N LEU A 48 1.79 0.10 2.99
CA LEU A 48 0.50 0.53 3.54
C LEU A 48 0.20 1.96 3.10
N THR A 49 -0.96 2.16 2.48
CA THR A 49 -1.43 3.50 2.05
C THR A 49 -1.87 4.35 3.24
N HIS A 50 -2.54 3.72 4.21
CA HIS A 50 -3.00 4.33 5.45
C HIS A 50 -3.38 3.26 6.48
N ALA A 51 -3.85 3.71 7.65
CA ALA A 51 -3.94 2.85 8.83
C ALA A 51 -5.31 2.20 9.10
N HIS A 52 -6.33 2.38 8.24
CA HIS A 52 -7.63 1.76 8.49
C HIS A 52 -7.55 0.22 8.42
N GLY A 53 -8.48 -0.44 9.11
CA GLY A 53 -8.46 -1.89 9.31
C GLY A 53 -8.58 -2.69 8.01
N ASP A 54 -9.28 -2.15 7.01
CA ASP A 54 -9.42 -2.70 5.67
C ASP A 54 -8.25 -2.37 4.72
N HIS A 55 -7.19 -1.75 5.24
CA HIS A 55 -5.90 -1.55 4.56
C HIS A 55 -4.74 -2.20 5.31
N ILE A 56 -4.61 -1.98 6.63
CA ILE A 56 -3.65 -2.74 7.45
C ILE A 56 -3.96 -4.23 7.36
N GLY A 57 -5.25 -4.60 7.52
CA GLY A 57 -5.73 -5.96 7.39
C GLY A 57 -4.88 -6.99 8.12
N ASP A 58 -4.38 -7.96 7.36
CA ASP A 58 -3.60 -9.08 7.84
C ASP A 58 -2.09 -8.85 7.76
N ALA A 59 -1.63 -7.60 7.58
CA ALA A 59 -0.22 -7.31 7.36
C ALA A 59 0.68 -7.86 8.47
N PHE A 60 0.30 -7.70 9.73
CA PHE A 60 1.04 -8.20 10.88
C PHE A 60 1.04 -9.74 10.95
N LYS A 61 -0.12 -10.40 10.72
CA LYS A 61 -0.21 -11.86 10.64
C LYS A 61 0.69 -12.45 9.54
N ILE A 62 0.83 -11.74 8.42
CA ILE A 62 1.72 -12.13 7.32
C ILE A 62 3.17 -11.88 7.73
N ALA A 63 3.46 -10.72 8.32
CA ALA A 63 4.80 -10.32 8.73
C ALA A 63 5.43 -11.25 9.77
N ASP A 64 4.63 -11.80 10.69
CA ASP A 64 5.08 -12.80 11.67
C ASP A 64 5.73 -14.05 11.03
N ARG A 65 5.43 -14.34 9.76
CA ARG A 65 5.90 -15.54 9.06
C ARG A 65 6.89 -15.25 7.94
N THR A 66 6.84 -14.05 7.37
CA THR A 66 7.62 -13.70 6.17
C THR A 66 8.64 -12.60 6.39
N GLU A 67 8.63 -11.94 7.56
CA GLU A 67 9.61 -10.91 7.96
C GLU A 67 9.85 -9.80 6.90
N PRO A 68 8.80 -9.17 6.34
CA PRO A 68 8.94 -8.13 5.33
C PRO A 68 9.43 -6.81 5.93
N ILE A 69 9.85 -5.90 5.06
CA ILE A 69 10.01 -4.48 5.42
C ILE A 69 8.68 -3.75 5.17
N PHE A 70 8.14 -3.12 6.21
CA PHE A 70 7.00 -2.22 6.08
C PHE A 70 7.41 -0.89 5.46
N ILE A 71 6.62 -0.37 4.53
CA ILE A 71 6.85 0.91 3.86
C ILE A 71 5.55 1.72 3.93
N CYS A 72 5.59 2.82 4.66
CA CYS A 72 4.43 3.67 4.93
C CYS A 72 4.86 5.06 5.38
N VAL A 73 3.88 5.95 5.59
CA VAL A 73 4.11 7.26 6.18
C VAL A 73 4.72 7.13 7.59
N ASN A 74 5.45 8.16 8.02
CA ASN A 74 6.31 8.15 9.20
C ASN A 74 5.63 7.58 10.45
N GLU A 75 4.43 8.05 10.78
CA GLU A 75 3.70 7.67 11.98
C GLU A 75 3.25 6.20 11.91
N LEU A 76 2.72 5.76 10.77
CA LEU A 76 2.36 4.36 10.56
C LEU A 76 3.59 3.45 10.59
N ALA A 77 4.73 3.89 10.05
CA ALA A 77 5.99 3.14 10.12
C ALA A 77 6.48 3.01 11.57
N ASN A 78 6.37 4.08 12.36
CA ASN A 78 6.68 4.06 13.79
C ASN A 78 5.71 3.14 14.56
N TYR A 79 4.43 3.10 14.19
CA TYR A 79 3.46 2.16 14.74
C TYR A 79 3.81 0.69 14.38
N CYS A 80 4.21 0.39 13.14
CA CYS A 80 4.70 -0.94 12.78
C CYS A 80 5.95 -1.31 13.59
N ALA A 81 6.89 -0.38 13.74
CA ALA A 81 8.13 -0.59 14.50
C ALA A 81 7.88 -0.79 16.00
N SER A 82 6.94 -0.06 16.60
CA SER A 82 6.56 -0.24 18.01
C SER A 82 5.90 -1.59 18.28
N ASN A 83 5.27 -2.19 17.27
CA ASN A 83 4.75 -3.55 17.29
C ASN A 83 5.83 -4.62 16.97
N GLY A 84 7.10 -4.24 16.83
CA GLY A 84 8.22 -5.17 16.68
C GLY A 84 8.60 -5.52 15.24
N TYR A 85 8.04 -4.84 14.24
CA TYR A 85 8.33 -5.11 12.83
C TYR A 85 9.40 -4.18 12.24
N THR A 86 10.13 -4.66 11.23
CA THR A 86 11.05 -3.81 10.47
C THR A 86 10.25 -2.84 9.58
N ALA A 87 10.52 -1.55 9.69
CA ALA A 87 9.85 -0.53 8.89
C ALA A 87 10.84 0.46 8.26
N HIS A 88 10.45 1.01 7.12
CA HIS A 88 11.13 2.08 6.41
C HIS A 88 10.19 3.28 6.33
N ASN A 89 10.48 4.31 7.12
CA ASN A 89 9.70 5.53 7.19
C ASN A 89 9.82 6.33 5.88
N MET A 90 8.67 6.75 5.34
CA MET A 90 8.59 7.74 4.27
C MET A 90 7.54 8.80 4.63
N HIS A 91 7.28 9.74 3.73
CA HIS A 91 6.13 10.64 3.86
C HIS A 91 5.66 11.11 2.48
N ILE A 92 4.45 11.67 2.44
CA ILE A 92 3.82 12.25 1.23
C ILE A 92 4.78 13.19 0.51
N GLY A 93 4.94 12.99 -0.80
CA GLY A 93 5.86 13.73 -1.67
C GLY A 93 7.27 13.13 -1.74
N GLY A 94 7.68 12.36 -0.73
CA GLY A 94 8.97 11.69 -0.64
C GLY A 94 9.06 10.45 -1.54
N ALA A 95 10.26 10.17 -2.05
CA ALA A 95 10.54 9.00 -2.87
C ALA A 95 11.84 8.32 -2.43
N TYR A 96 11.91 6.99 -2.61
CA TYR A 96 13.07 6.19 -2.25
C TYR A 96 13.28 5.04 -3.25
N ASN A 97 14.55 4.69 -3.50
CA ASN A 97 14.92 3.56 -4.37
C ASN A 97 15.24 2.33 -3.50
N PHE A 98 14.38 1.32 -3.58
CA PHE A 98 14.61 -0.01 -3.01
C PHE A 98 15.25 -0.92 -4.06
N ASP A 99 15.64 -2.13 -3.65
CA ASP A 99 16.24 -3.13 -4.53
C ASP A 99 15.29 -3.62 -5.65
N PHE A 100 13.98 -3.48 -5.47
CA PHE A 100 12.95 -3.86 -6.45
C PHE A 100 12.50 -2.70 -7.36
N GLY A 101 12.82 -1.45 -7.02
CA GLY A 101 12.33 -0.27 -7.73
C GLY A 101 12.17 0.95 -6.85
N LYS A 102 11.49 1.98 -7.37
CA LYS A 102 11.26 3.24 -6.69
C LYS A 102 9.83 3.33 -6.16
N ILE A 103 9.67 3.77 -4.93
CA ILE A 103 8.39 4.14 -4.34
C ILE A 103 8.34 5.65 -4.15
N LYS A 104 7.18 6.27 -4.40
CA LYS A 104 6.87 7.65 -4.02
C LYS A 104 5.47 7.73 -3.42
N PHE A 105 5.34 8.31 -2.24
CA PHE A 105 4.03 8.59 -1.66
C PHE A 105 3.43 9.85 -2.28
N THR A 106 2.15 9.81 -2.61
CA THR A 106 1.36 10.91 -3.15
C THR A 106 0.30 11.34 -2.15
N ILE A 107 -0.24 12.54 -2.33
CA ILE A 107 -1.39 13.00 -1.55
C ILE A 107 -2.56 12.03 -1.75
N ALA A 108 -3.33 11.81 -0.69
CA ALA A 108 -4.69 11.27 -0.71
C ALA A 108 -5.54 12.09 0.27
N HIS A 109 -6.84 12.24 -0.01
CA HIS A 109 -7.78 12.88 0.91
C HIS A 109 -8.67 11.83 1.56
N HIS A 110 -8.30 11.43 2.77
CA HIS A 110 -8.99 10.42 3.57
C HIS A 110 -8.63 10.55 5.07
N GLY A 111 -8.92 9.55 5.91
CA GLY A 111 -8.40 9.42 7.27
C GLY A 111 -7.28 8.38 7.40
N SER A 112 -6.56 8.38 8.52
CA SER A 112 -5.57 7.33 8.84
C SER A 112 -5.44 7.15 10.36
N GLN A 113 -6.43 6.46 10.92
CA GLN A 113 -6.42 6.00 12.31
C GLN A 113 -6.30 4.47 12.35
N THR A 114 -5.47 3.94 13.24
CA THR A 114 -5.36 2.48 13.43
C THR A 114 -6.62 1.89 14.06
N PRO A 115 -6.88 0.58 13.93
CA PRO A 115 -8.06 -0.05 14.54
C PRO A 115 -8.13 0.07 16.07
N ASP A 116 -7.00 0.25 16.75
CA ASP A 116 -6.90 0.50 18.19
C ASP A 116 -6.98 1.99 18.57
N GLY A 117 -7.30 2.87 17.61
CA GLY A 117 -7.61 4.27 17.83
C GLY A 117 -6.42 5.23 17.82
N GLN A 118 -5.23 4.79 17.42
CA GLN A 118 -4.04 5.63 17.38
C GLN A 118 -3.96 6.43 16.07
N TYR A 119 -3.48 7.68 16.17
CA TYR A 119 -3.12 8.44 14.98
C TYR A 119 -1.88 7.83 14.33
N ALA A 120 -1.97 7.53 13.03
CA ALA A 120 -0.90 6.90 12.27
C ALA A 120 -0.55 7.71 11.01
N GLY A 121 -0.61 9.04 11.11
CA GLY A 121 -0.18 9.96 10.07
C GLY A 121 -1.29 10.31 9.10
N GLU A 122 -0.92 10.75 7.91
CA GLU A 122 -1.85 11.07 6.83
C GLU A 122 -2.01 9.90 5.86
N PRO A 123 -3.20 9.71 5.27
CA PRO A 123 -3.35 8.73 4.19
C PRO A 123 -2.59 9.15 2.95
N ALA A 124 -2.20 8.17 2.13
CA ALA A 124 -1.43 8.45 0.93
C ALA A 124 -1.73 7.48 -0.20
N GLY A 125 -1.64 7.98 -1.43
CA GLY A 125 -1.45 7.12 -2.59
C GLY A 125 0.03 6.75 -2.74
N VAL A 126 0.31 5.79 -3.62
CA VAL A 126 1.67 5.28 -3.86
C VAL A 126 1.92 5.08 -5.35
N LEU A 127 2.96 5.74 -5.86
CA LEU A 127 3.55 5.45 -7.16
C LEU A 127 4.68 4.44 -6.98
N LEU A 128 4.59 3.31 -7.69
CA LEU A 128 5.62 2.29 -7.75
C LEU A 128 6.21 2.25 -9.16
N THR A 129 7.49 2.59 -9.30
CA THR A 129 8.24 2.41 -10.55
C THR A 129 9.05 1.12 -10.48
N ILE A 130 8.61 0.09 -11.19
CA ILE A 130 9.16 -1.27 -11.14
C ILE A 130 9.37 -1.75 -12.57
N GLU A 131 10.60 -2.15 -12.91
CA GLU A 131 10.92 -2.74 -14.23
C GLU A 131 10.46 -1.90 -15.43
N GLY A 132 10.58 -0.58 -15.33
CA GLY A 132 10.17 0.38 -16.36
C GLY A 132 8.65 0.61 -16.45
N LYS A 133 7.87 0.09 -15.50
CA LYS A 133 6.43 0.33 -15.37
C LYS A 133 6.11 1.19 -14.17
N ILE A 134 5.15 2.11 -14.32
CA ILE A 134 4.64 2.95 -13.24
C ILE A 134 3.23 2.50 -12.87
N ILE A 135 3.06 2.07 -11.62
CA ILE A 135 1.77 1.69 -11.04
C ILE A 135 1.39 2.78 -10.05
N TYR A 136 0.17 3.29 -10.14
CA TYR A 136 -0.39 4.20 -9.16
C TYR A 136 -1.49 3.49 -8.37
N HIS A 137 -1.22 3.20 -7.10
CA HIS A 137 -2.24 2.76 -6.16
C HIS A 137 -2.72 3.97 -5.36
N THR A 138 -3.96 4.41 -5.55
CA THR A 138 -4.42 5.67 -4.94
C THR A 138 -4.65 5.54 -3.43
N GLY A 139 -4.76 4.31 -2.92
CA GLY A 139 -5.37 4.06 -1.62
C GLY A 139 -6.83 4.54 -1.62
N ASP A 140 -7.37 4.73 -0.43
CA ASP A 140 -8.63 5.42 -0.26
C ASP A 140 -8.42 6.93 -0.38
N THR A 141 -9.18 7.54 -1.27
CA THR A 141 -9.15 8.98 -1.49
C THR A 141 -10.45 9.44 -2.15
N GLY A 142 -10.83 10.69 -1.91
CA GLY A 142 -11.72 11.45 -2.80
C GLY A 142 -11.00 11.96 -4.05
N LEU A 143 -11.74 12.63 -4.96
CA LEU A 143 -11.19 13.30 -6.12
C LEU A 143 -10.54 14.63 -5.72
N PHE A 144 -9.35 14.92 -6.25
CA PHE A 144 -8.64 16.18 -6.04
C PHE A 144 -7.79 16.57 -7.24
N LEU A 145 -7.51 17.86 -7.36
CA LEU A 145 -6.87 18.41 -8.56
C LEU A 145 -5.45 17.89 -8.78
N ASP A 146 -4.70 17.60 -7.71
CA ASP A 146 -3.32 17.10 -7.84
C ASP A 146 -3.25 15.70 -8.46
N MET A 147 -4.35 14.95 -8.57
CA MET A 147 -4.38 13.72 -9.39
C MET A 147 -4.03 14.03 -10.86
N LYS A 148 -4.45 15.19 -11.37
CA LYS A 148 -4.05 15.67 -12.70
C LYS A 148 -2.53 15.90 -12.75
N LEU A 149 -1.98 16.61 -11.77
CA LEU A 149 -0.54 16.87 -11.69
C LEU A 149 0.28 15.58 -11.59
N ILE A 150 -0.19 14.60 -10.81
CA ILE A 150 0.42 13.28 -10.70
C ILE A 150 0.45 12.59 -12.08
N GLY A 151 -0.63 12.65 -12.85
CA GLY A 151 -0.69 12.13 -14.21
C GLY A 151 0.17 12.91 -15.22
N GLU A 152 0.31 14.23 -15.08
CA GLU A 152 1.16 15.06 -15.94
C GLU A 152 2.66 14.82 -15.69
N LEU A 153 3.03 14.52 -14.44
CA LEU A 153 4.43 14.27 -14.06
C LEU A 153 4.89 12.82 -14.27
N ASN A 154 3.97 11.88 -14.51
CA ASN A 154 4.29 10.46 -14.57
C ASN A 154 3.52 9.77 -15.69
N ASN A 155 4.21 8.96 -16.48
CA ASN A 155 3.57 8.09 -17.47
C ASN A 155 3.03 6.83 -16.77
N ILE A 156 1.87 6.92 -16.14
CA ILE A 156 1.24 5.83 -15.37
C ILE A 156 0.77 4.72 -16.33
N ASP A 157 1.33 3.51 -16.18
CA ASP A 157 0.91 2.33 -16.96
C ASP A 157 -0.33 1.66 -16.38
N TYR A 158 -0.45 1.63 -15.05
CA TYR A 158 -1.56 1.01 -14.33
C TYR A 158 -2.03 1.93 -13.20
N MET A 159 -3.32 2.23 -13.16
CA MET A 159 -3.94 2.98 -12.06
C MET A 159 -4.96 2.10 -11.35
N LEU A 160 -4.78 1.94 -10.03
CA LEU A 160 -5.66 1.21 -9.14
C LEU A 160 -6.41 2.27 -8.33
N LEU A 161 -7.68 2.51 -8.69
CA LEU A 161 -8.52 3.56 -8.11
C LEU A 161 -9.76 2.96 -7.43
N PRO A 162 -10.21 3.51 -6.30
CA PRO A 162 -11.47 3.14 -5.70
C PRO A 162 -12.64 3.74 -6.49
N ILE A 163 -13.74 2.99 -6.55
CA ILE A 163 -14.98 3.36 -7.24
C ILE A 163 -16.22 3.03 -6.37
N GLY A 164 -16.01 2.93 -5.05
CA GLY A 164 -17.00 2.42 -4.10
C GLY A 164 -17.99 3.46 -3.58
N ASP A 165 -17.75 4.75 -3.84
CA ASP A 165 -18.49 5.88 -3.23
C ASP A 165 -18.44 5.84 -1.69
N ASN A 166 -19.24 6.67 -1.00
CA ASN A 166 -19.43 6.83 0.45
C ASN A 166 -18.15 7.19 1.25
N PHE A 167 -17.13 6.33 1.21
CA PHE A 167 -15.81 6.54 1.83
C PHE A 167 -14.74 6.97 0.83
N THR A 168 -14.93 6.68 -0.45
CA THR A 168 -13.97 6.93 -1.53
C THR A 168 -14.62 7.63 -2.72
N MET A 169 -13.85 7.86 -3.79
CA MET A 169 -14.41 8.20 -5.10
C MET A 169 -15.48 7.19 -5.57
N GLY A 170 -16.44 7.67 -6.35
CA GLY A 170 -17.54 6.95 -7.00
C GLY A 170 -17.90 7.56 -8.35
#